data_AF-A0A9P8BIZ7-F1
#
_entry.id   AF-A0A9P8BIZ7-F1
#
_cell.length_a   1.000
_cell.length_b   1.000
_cell.length_c   1.000
_cell.angle_alpha   90.00
_cell.angle_beta   90.00
_cell.angle_gamma   90.00
#
_symmetry.space_group_name_H-M   'P 1'
#
loop_
_entity.id
_entity.type
_entity.pdbx_description
1 polymer ?
#
loop_
_entity_poly.entity_id
_entity_poly.type
_entity_poly.pdbx_seq_one_letter_code
_entity_poly.pdbx_strand_id
1 'polypeptide(L)'
;MTQLNLVKRGLAILVVSRIGTDSEIGKTRFFGSAHTSDLAYSFGEGSLQEYIIRFVAHMDPNGGPANPSLIPWPQYTKPGNATLLMQDGPKLSIANDMFRVPQIDYLRDMEIKYPM
;
A
#
# COMPACT_ATOMS: atom_id res chain seq x y z
N MET A 1 -27.76 -20.79 20.04
CA MET A 1 -27.48 -19.88 18.90
C MET A 1 -26.02 -19.54 18.94
N THR A 2 -25.21 -20.17 18.10
CA THR A 2 -23.75 -19.99 18.08
C THR A 2 -23.41 -19.42 16.71
N GLN A 3 -23.09 -18.12 16.64
CA GLN A 3 -22.72 -17.48 15.38
C GLN A 3 -21.25 -17.72 15.09
N LEU A 4 -21.02 -18.23 13.87
CA LEU A 4 -19.74 -18.65 13.32
C LEU A 4 -18.96 -17.41 12.84
N ASN A 5 -17.79 -17.14 13.41
CA ASN A 5 -16.92 -16.04 12.98
C ASN A 5 -16.27 -16.36 11.63
N LEU A 6 -16.74 -15.70 10.57
CA LEU A 6 -16.13 -15.76 9.24
C LEU A 6 -15.00 -14.73 9.15
N VAL A 7 -13.75 -15.20 9.18
CA VAL A 7 -12.56 -14.36 8.93
C VAL A 7 -12.40 -14.18 7.41
N LYS A 8 -12.76 -13.01 6.89
CA LYS A 8 -12.56 -12.63 5.48
C LYS A 8 -11.13 -12.13 5.26
N ARG A 9 -10.35 -12.91 4.51
CA ARG A 9 -8.99 -12.58 4.03
C ARG A 9 -9.10 -11.58 2.86
N GLY A 10 -8.32 -10.49 2.87
CA GLY A 10 -8.32 -9.48 1.81
C GLY A 10 -6.93 -8.89 1.57
N LEU A 11 -6.57 -8.80 0.29
CA LEU A 11 -5.30 -8.33 -0.28
C LEU A 11 -5.17 -6.79 -0.16
N ALA A 12 -3.96 -6.26 0.07
CA ALA A 12 -3.68 -4.82 0.10
C ALA A 12 -2.90 -4.39 -1.16
N ILE A 13 -3.29 -3.28 -1.79
CA ILE A 13 -2.69 -2.72 -3.02
C ILE A 13 -2.06 -1.35 -2.70
N LEU A 14 -0.81 -1.16 -3.13
CA LEU A 14 0.03 0.02 -2.91
C LEU A 14 -0.06 1.00 -4.10
N VAL A 15 -0.21 2.31 -3.84
CA VAL A 15 -0.09 3.38 -4.84
C VAL A 15 0.82 4.49 -4.29
N VAL A 16 1.78 4.98 -5.07
CA VAL A 16 2.72 6.06 -4.68
C VAL A 16 2.56 7.28 -5.61
N SER A 17 2.55 8.52 -5.08
CA SER A 17 2.38 9.76 -5.85
C SER A 17 3.15 11.00 -5.34
N ARG A 18 3.91 11.60 -6.29
CA ARG A 18 4.36 13.00 -6.55
C ARG A 18 5.58 13.67 -5.86
N ILE A 19 6.52 14.06 -6.76
CA ILE A 19 7.32 15.29 -6.98
C ILE A 19 7.74 16.14 -5.77
N GLY A 20 9.03 16.05 -5.44
CA GLY A 20 9.79 17.02 -4.63
C GLY A 20 11.26 16.62 -4.62
N THR A 21 12.15 17.55 -4.95
CA THR A 21 13.60 17.36 -4.99
C THR A 21 14.16 17.23 -3.56
N ASP A 22 15.13 16.33 -3.41
CA ASP A 22 16.16 16.25 -2.34
C ASP A 22 16.04 15.10 -1.30
N SER A 23 17.04 14.19 -1.38
CA SER A 23 17.47 13.09 -0.51
C SER A 23 16.57 11.83 -0.37
N GLU A 24 17.08 10.59 -0.26
CA GLU A 24 18.17 9.82 -0.93
C GLU A 24 18.03 8.32 -0.52
N ILE A 25 16.81 7.76 -0.45
CA ILE A 25 16.59 6.30 -0.45
C ILE A 25 15.37 6.01 -1.33
N GLY A 26 15.57 5.28 -2.44
CA GLY A 26 14.51 4.86 -3.38
C GLY A 26 14.16 5.82 -4.53
N LYS A 27 14.69 7.05 -4.53
CA LYS A 27 14.55 7.98 -5.66
C LYS A 27 15.70 7.85 -6.64
N THR A 28 15.46 7.26 -7.81
CA THR A 28 16.35 7.48 -8.96
C THR A 28 15.93 8.77 -9.65
N ARG A 29 16.88 9.71 -9.83
CA ARG A 29 16.68 10.89 -10.69
C ARG A 29 16.05 10.41 -12.02
N PHE A 30 14.96 11.04 -12.44
CA PHE A 30 14.14 10.73 -13.63
C PHE A 30 13.09 9.59 -13.55
N PHE A 31 13.22 8.56 -12.71
CA PHE A 31 12.27 7.43 -12.73
C PHE A 31 11.21 7.40 -11.62
N GLY A 32 11.26 8.33 -10.66
CA GLY A 32 10.30 8.38 -9.55
C GLY A 32 10.33 7.11 -8.69
N SER A 33 9.16 6.63 -8.25
CA SER A 33 9.01 5.30 -7.63
C SER A 33 9.02 4.26 -8.75
N ALA A 34 10.22 3.84 -9.12
CA ALA A 34 10.44 2.88 -10.19
C ALA A 34 9.99 1.48 -9.77
N HIS A 35 9.71 0.62 -10.74
CA HIS A 35 9.52 -0.80 -10.47
C HIS A 35 10.72 -1.38 -9.71
N THR A 36 10.47 -2.24 -8.72
CA THR A 36 11.49 -2.87 -7.86
C THR A 36 12.14 -1.92 -6.83
N SER A 37 11.87 -0.61 -6.85
CA SER A 37 12.46 0.34 -5.88
C SER A 37 12.01 0.11 -4.43
N ASP A 38 10.89 -0.57 -4.24
CA ASP A 38 10.31 -0.95 -2.95
C ASP A 38 11.12 -2.04 -2.22
N LEU A 39 11.94 -2.84 -2.93
CA LEU A 39 12.76 -3.89 -2.31
C LEU A 39 13.73 -3.33 -1.27
N ALA A 40 14.30 -2.15 -1.52
CA ALA A 40 15.19 -1.50 -0.56
C ALA A 40 14.45 -1.14 0.75
N TYR A 41 13.17 -0.78 0.67
CA TYR A 41 12.34 -0.40 1.82
C TYR A 41 11.70 -1.60 2.54
N SER A 42 11.55 -2.74 1.87
CA SER A 42 10.97 -3.96 2.47
C SER A 42 12.01 -4.86 3.12
N PHE A 43 13.22 -4.96 2.57
CA PHE A 43 14.32 -5.76 3.12
C PHE A 43 15.32 -4.95 3.95
N GLY A 44 15.36 -3.63 3.76
CA GLY A 44 16.09 -2.71 4.64
C GLY A 44 15.26 -2.29 5.86
N GLU A 45 15.83 -1.41 6.68
CA GLU A 45 15.12 -0.83 7.82
C GLU A 45 14.10 0.21 7.35
N GLY A 46 12.86 0.13 7.84
CA GLY A 46 11.83 1.12 7.52
C GLY A 46 10.40 0.69 7.84
N SER A 47 9.45 1.61 7.62
CA SER A 47 8.04 1.38 7.93
C SER A 47 7.43 0.21 7.13
N LEU A 48 7.83 -0.01 5.87
CA LEU A 48 7.32 -1.12 5.07
C LEU A 48 7.75 -2.48 5.63
N GLN A 49 9.03 -2.63 5.99
CA GLN A 49 9.53 -3.84 6.67
C GLN A 49 8.73 -4.12 7.95
N GLU A 50 8.51 -3.11 8.78
CA GLU A 50 7.77 -3.25 10.04
C GLU A 50 6.30 -3.67 9.81
N TYR A 51 5.60 -3.07 8.84
CA TYR A 51 4.24 -3.51 8.48
C TYR A 51 4.21 -4.96 7.98
N ILE A 52 5.22 -5.40 7.20
CA ILE A 52 5.34 -6.78 6.73
C ILE A 52 5.54 -7.74 7.91
N ILE A 53 6.46 -7.43 8.83
CA ILE A 53 6.72 -8.25 10.03
C ILE A 53 5.45 -8.41 10.87
N ARG A 54 4.73 -7.30 11.12
CA ARG A 54 3.46 -7.31 11.87
C ARG A 54 2.39 -8.14 11.18
N PHE A 55 2.25 -7.98 9.88
CA PHE A 55 1.30 -8.77 9.10
C PHE A 55 1.62 -10.27 9.17
N VAL A 56 2.89 -10.66 9.04
CA VAL A 56 3.29 -12.06 9.16
C VAL A 56 3.04 -12.61 10.57
N ALA A 57 3.32 -11.82 11.62
CA ALA A 57 3.16 -12.24 13.01
C ALA A 57 1.70 -12.27 13.49
N HIS A 58 0.85 -11.38 12.99
CA HIS A 58 -0.48 -11.12 13.55
C HIS A 58 -1.64 -11.23 12.54
N MET A 59 -1.35 -11.42 11.24
CA MET A 59 -2.32 -11.27 10.14
C MET A 59 -2.99 -9.89 10.09
N ASP A 60 -2.34 -8.88 10.69
CA ASP A 60 -2.77 -7.48 10.75
C ASP A 60 -1.53 -6.59 10.71
N PRO A 61 -1.37 -5.69 9.70
CA PRO A 61 -0.24 -4.77 9.66
C PRO A 61 -0.20 -3.81 10.87
N ASN A 62 -1.32 -3.63 11.57
CA ASN A 62 -1.41 -2.81 12.78
C ASN A 62 -1.24 -3.64 14.07
N GLY A 63 -1.07 -4.96 13.95
CA GLY A 63 -0.98 -5.86 15.09
C GLY A 63 0.29 -5.63 15.92
N GLY A 64 0.25 -6.09 17.17
CA GLY A 64 1.36 -5.97 18.13
C GLY A 64 1.40 -4.65 18.90
N PRO A 65 2.47 -4.37 19.65
CA PRO A 65 2.62 -3.15 20.43
C PRO A 65 2.63 -1.90 19.55
N ALA A 66 2.11 -0.78 20.08
CA ALA A 66 2.12 0.50 19.39
C ALA A 66 3.55 0.91 18.98
N ASN A 67 3.71 1.38 17.74
CA ASN A 67 4.97 1.90 17.22
C ASN A 67 4.76 3.34 16.74
N PRO A 68 5.45 4.33 17.33
CA PRO A 68 5.25 5.75 16.99
C PRO A 68 5.69 6.11 15.57
N SER A 69 6.45 5.25 14.90
CA SER A 69 6.90 5.43 13.51
C SER A 69 5.87 4.93 12.48
N LEU A 70 4.73 4.38 12.93
CA LEU A 70 3.66 3.89 12.08
C LEU A 70 2.37 4.68 12.31
N ILE A 71 1.55 4.75 11.27
CA ILE A 71 0.14 5.18 11.37
C ILE A 71 -0.78 3.97 11.15
N PRO A 72 -2.04 4.00 11.60
CA PRO A 72 -2.97 2.91 11.30
C PRO A 72 -3.15 2.73 9.79
N TRP A 73 -2.84 1.55 9.27
CA TRP A 73 -3.11 1.14 7.90
C TRP A 73 -4.58 0.68 7.81
N PRO A 74 -5.48 1.43 7.15
CA PRO A 74 -6.88 1.05 7.01
C PRO A 74 -7.04 -0.21 6.15
N GLN A 75 -7.98 -1.07 6.54
CA GLN A 75 -8.31 -2.25 5.75
C GLN A 75 -9.02 -1.85 4.44
N TYR A 76 -8.53 -2.39 3.31
CA TYR A 76 -9.17 -2.20 2.01
C TYR A 76 -10.42 -3.08 1.89
N THR A 77 -11.59 -2.49 1.61
CA THR A 77 -12.86 -3.25 1.47
C THR A 77 -13.56 -3.01 0.13
N LYS A 78 -13.38 -1.85 -0.51
CA LYS A 78 -13.88 -1.54 -1.85
C LYS A 78 -13.10 -0.37 -2.48
N PRO A 79 -13.19 -0.18 -3.81
CA PRO A 79 -12.64 1.01 -4.47
C PRO A 79 -13.15 2.31 -3.85
N GLY A 80 -12.30 3.34 -3.79
CA GLY A 80 -12.57 4.61 -3.12
C GLY A 80 -12.33 4.61 -1.61
N ASN A 81 -12.00 3.47 -1.01
CA ASN A 81 -11.56 3.43 0.38
C ASN A 81 -10.17 4.04 0.57
N ALA A 82 -9.90 4.37 1.83
CA ALA A 82 -8.61 4.81 2.29
C ALA A 82 -7.53 3.72 2.06
N THR A 83 -6.38 4.14 1.54
CA THR A 83 -5.15 3.36 1.39
C THR A 83 -3.98 4.09 2.05
N LEU A 84 -2.96 3.32 2.44
CA LEU A 84 -1.71 3.85 2.97
C LEU A 84 -0.81 4.29 1.82
N LEU A 85 -0.37 5.55 1.87
CA LEU A 85 0.65 6.10 0.98
C LEU A 85 1.99 6.17 1.72
N MET A 86 3.00 5.51 1.14
CA MET A 86 4.39 5.66 1.54
C MET A 86 5.02 6.72 0.63
N GLN A 87 5.42 7.83 1.23
CA GLN A 87 5.99 8.97 0.52
C GLN A 87 7.50 9.02 0.75
N ASP A 88 8.13 10.03 0.19
CA ASP A 88 9.57 10.21 0.29
C ASP A 88 10.02 10.35 1.76
N GLY A 89 11.05 9.59 2.14
CA GLY A 89 11.52 9.49 3.52
C GLY A 89 10.59 8.63 4.40
N PRO A 90 10.61 8.80 5.74
CA PRO A 90 9.76 8.02 6.66
C PRO A 90 8.30 8.51 6.69
N LYS A 91 7.83 9.18 5.64
CA LYS A 91 6.55 9.87 5.63
C LYS A 91 5.42 8.94 5.20
N LEU A 92 4.43 8.80 6.08
CA LEU A 92 3.21 8.03 5.85
C LEU A 92 2.00 8.95 5.80
N SER A 93 1.03 8.64 4.94
CA SER A 93 -0.26 9.34 4.90
C SER A 93 -1.38 8.42 4.41
N ILE A 94 -2.62 8.81 4.66
CA ILE A 94 -3.80 8.09 4.19
C ILE A 94 -4.47 8.89 3.07
N ALA A 95 -4.84 8.22 1.98
CA ALA A 95 -5.58 8.82 0.87
C ALA A 95 -6.62 7.87 0.32
N ASN A 96 -7.67 8.39 -0.32
CA ASN A 96 -8.65 7.53 -1.00
C ASN A 96 -8.06 6.99 -2.30
N ASP A 97 -8.28 5.70 -2.55
CA ASP A 97 -7.91 5.05 -3.81
C ASP A 97 -8.89 5.43 -4.94
N MET A 98 -8.79 6.69 -5.38
CA MET A 98 -9.59 7.28 -6.47
C MET A 98 -8.70 7.84 -7.59
N PHE A 99 -7.47 7.31 -7.73
CA PHE A 99 -6.53 7.78 -8.74
C PHE A 99 -6.81 7.10 -10.09
N ARG A 100 -6.89 7.90 -11.17
CA ARG A 100 -7.04 7.41 -12.55
C ARG A 100 -8.24 6.49 -12.79
N VAL A 101 -9.35 6.70 -12.07
CA VAL A 101 -10.56 5.87 -12.15
C VAL A 101 -11.02 5.65 -13.60
N PRO A 102 -11.20 6.69 -14.45
CA PRO A 102 -11.69 6.48 -15.82
C PRO A 102 -10.76 5.60 -16.68
N GLN A 103 -9.45 5.71 -16.48
CA GLN A 103 -8.46 4.94 -17.23
C GLN A 103 -8.41 3.48 -16.77
N ILE A 104 -8.49 3.25 -15.46
CA ILE A 104 -8.53 1.89 -14.90
C ILE A 104 -9.83 1.19 -15.32
N ASP A 105 -10.97 1.89 -15.29
CA ASP A 105 -12.25 1.36 -15.77
C ASP A 105 -12.17 0.97 -17.25
N TYR A 106 -11.57 1.81 -18.09
CA TYR A 106 -11.38 1.50 -19.51
C TYR A 106 -10.52 0.24 -19.72
N LEU A 107 -9.39 0.12 -19.01
CA LEU A 107 -8.51 -1.04 -19.11
C LEU A 107 -9.23 -2.33 -18.67
N ARG A 108 -9.93 -2.28 -17.53
CA ARG A 108 -10.76 -3.38 -17.04
C ARG A 108 -11.77 -3.82 -18.09
N ASP A 109 -12.48 -2.87 -18.70
CA ASP A 109 -13.53 -3.19 -19.68
C ASP A 109 -12.94 -3.82 -20.95
N MET A 110 -11.73 -3.42 -21.36
CA MET A 110 -11.02 -4.05 -22.47
C MET A 110 -10.55 -5.47 -22.13
N GLU A 111 -10.00 -5.69 -20.93
CA GLU A 111 -9.58 -7.02 -20.45
C GLU A 111 -10.76 -8.00 -20.35
N ILE A 112 -11.93 -7.52 -19.90
CA ILE A 112 -13.15 -8.33 -19.85
C ILE A 112 -13.67 -8.64 -21.27
N LYS A 113 -13.62 -7.66 -22.17
CA LYS A 113 -14.15 -7.81 -23.54
C LYS A 113 -13.26 -8.69 -24.42
N TYR A 114 -11.94 -8.62 -24.23
CA TYR A 114 -10.94 -9.33 -25.03
C TYR A 114 -9.99 -10.11 -24.10
N PRO A 115 -10.45 -11.23 -23.53
CA PRO A 115 -9.59 -12.08 -22.70
C PRO A 115 -8.44 -12.63 -23.55
N MET A 116 -7.24 -12.57 -22.97
CA MET A 116 -6.02 -13.18 -23.54
C MET A 116 -5.98 -14.68 -23.26
#